data_AF-A0AAV4JJK9-F1
#
_entry.id   AF-A0AAV4JJK9-F1
#
_cell.length_a   1.000
_cell.length_b   1.000
_cell.length_c   1.000
_cell.angle_alpha   90.00
_cell.angle_beta   90.00
_cell.angle_gamma   90.00
#
_symmetry.space_group_name_H-M   'P 1'
#
loop_
_entity.id
_entity.type
_entity.pdbx_description
1 polymer ?
#
loop_
_entity_poly.entity_id
_entity_poly.type
_entity_poly.pdbx_seq_one_letter_code
_entity_poly.pdbx_strand_id
1 'polypeptide(L)'
;MNDEFVKEILEKFREDETGKLCRTYFLLNQLGRKLWSKSARKERRVIMSDMRTLGNLILQLRKEAHDDSLEGRDILKRKNFENLTKAIQQMTHNEDTGILKPGLKLDVGFLLKKIVKVMKGRYIQENNLNEAEEQDRFSTLLDLNWKLIFYTAQLMCEERRQNLRKPGDMPLEKDITALRNFIVEETARLSDSFYEILLLRL
;
A
#
# COMPACT_ATOMS: atom_id res chain seq x y z
N MET A 1 6.80 -28.00 8.91
CA MET A 1 7.48 -26.68 8.92
C MET A 1 6.37 -25.64 8.91
N ASN A 2 6.13 -24.96 10.03
CA ASN A 2 5.03 -24.03 10.18
C ASN A 2 5.44 -22.71 9.50
N ASP A 3 4.88 -22.42 8.33
CA ASP A 3 5.25 -21.23 7.57
C ASP A 3 4.63 -19.99 8.24
N GLU A 4 5.42 -19.29 9.06
CA GLU A 4 5.00 -18.11 9.82
C GLU A 4 4.33 -17.06 8.91
N PHE A 5 4.78 -16.92 7.66
CA PHE A 5 4.16 -16.01 6.69
C PHE A 5 2.72 -16.43 6.37
N VAL A 6 2.44 -17.73 6.25
CA VAL A 6 1.09 -18.23 5.97
C VAL A 6 0.15 -17.86 7.13
N LYS A 7 0.56 -18.15 8.36
CA LYS A 7 -0.24 -17.90 9.57
C LYS A 7 -0.46 -16.41 9.83
N GLU A 8 0.58 -15.60 9.67
CA GLU A 8 0.51 -14.17 9.99
C GLU A 8 -0.04 -13.31 8.85
N ILE A 9 0.10 -13.73 7.59
CA ILE A 9 -0.34 -12.93 6.44
C ILE A 9 -1.51 -13.60 5.70
N LEU A 10 -1.31 -14.80 5.15
CA LEU A 10 -2.26 -15.40 4.20
C LEU A 10 -3.60 -15.77 4.85
N GLU A 11 -3.57 -16.40 6.03
CA GLU A 11 -4.76 -16.78 6.79
C GLU A 11 -5.54 -15.58 7.33
N LYS A 12 -4.93 -14.40 7.29
CA LYS A 12 -5.47 -13.18 7.89
C LYS A 12 -6.18 -12.26 6.91
N PHE A 13 -6.11 -12.55 5.61
CA PHE A 13 -6.93 -11.84 4.64
C PHE A 13 -8.43 -12.08 4.92
N ARG A 14 -9.28 -11.18 4.43
CA ARG A 14 -10.74 -11.37 4.47
C ARG A 14 -11.16 -12.33 3.36
N GLU A 15 -12.34 -12.93 3.49
CA GLU A 15 -12.96 -13.77 2.45
C GLU A 15 -13.59 -12.94 1.32
N ASP A 16 -12.91 -11.90 0.87
CA ASP A 16 -13.27 -11.14 -0.32
C ASP A 16 -12.44 -11.57 -1.54
N GLU A 17 -12.83 -11.11 -2.72
CA GLU A 17 -12.17 -11.49 -3.98
C GLU A 17 -10.66 -11.19 -3.95
N THR A 18 -10.29 -9.98 -3.54
CA THR A 18 -8.89 -9.57 -3.39
C THR A 18 -8.15 -10.44 -2.37
N GLY A 19 -8.79 -10.81 -1.26
CA GLY A 19 -8.22 -11.70 -0.25
C GLY A 19 -7.97 -13.10 -0.79
N LYS A 20 -8.89 -13.65 -1.59
CA LYS A 20 -8.72 -14.92 -2.30
C LYS A 20 -7.55 -14.86 -3.29
N LEU A 21 -7.42 -13.78 -4.06
CA LEU A 21 -6.27 -13.56 -4.93
C LEU A 21 -4.96 -13.52 -4.13
N CYS A 22 -4.92 -12.77 -3.02
CA CYS A 22 -3.73 -12.64 -2.20
C CYS A 22 -3.21 -13.98 -1.65
N ARG A 23 -4.07 -14.98 -1.48
CA ARG A 23 -3.69 -16.33 -1.02
C ARG A 23 -3.25 -17.25 -2.15
N THR A 24 -3.89 -17.14 -3.31
CA THR A 24 -3.75 -18.10 -4.40
C THR A 24 -2.72 -17.67 -5.44
N TYR A 25 -2.60 -16.38 -5.72
CA TYR A 25 -1.80 -15.91 -6.86
C TYR A 25 -0.32 -15.90 -6.51
N PHE A 26 0.46 -16.63 -7.31
CA PHE A 26 1.89 -16.77 -7.13
C PHE A 26 2.59 -15.40 -7.02
N LEU A 27 2.28 -14.46 -7.91
CA LEU A 27 2.88 -13.12 -7.91
C LEU A 27 2.63 -12.36 -6.60
N LEU A 28 1.41 -12.41 -6.06
CA LEU A 28 1.08 -11.76 -4.78
C LEU A 28 1.79 -12.43 -3.61
N ASN A 29 1.87 -13.77 -3.61
CA ASN A 29 2.63 -14.52 -2.61
C ASN A 29 4.12 -14.16 -2.65
N GLN A 30 4.72 -14.02 -3.84
CA GLN A 30 6.13 -13.63 -3.98
C GLN A 30 6.38 -12.22 -3.44
N LEU A 31 5.47 -11.27 -3.72
CA LEU A 31 5.52 -9.94 -3.13
C LEU A 31 5.49 -10.01 -1.59
N GLY A 32 4.48 -10.69 -1.05
CA GLY A 32 4.27 -10.82 0.39
C GLY A 32 5.46 -11.44 1.10
N ARG A 33 5.98 -12.56 0.59
CA ARG A 33 7.16 -13.24 1.13
C ARG A 33 8.40 -12.34 1.10
N LYS A 34 8.61 -11.59 0.02
CA LYS A 34 9.75 -10.66 -0.06
C LYS A 34 9.63 -9.55 0.99
N LEU A 35 8.46 -8.95 1.13
CA LEU A 35 8.22 -7.89 2.12
C LEU A 35 8.35 -8.42 3.55
N TRP A 36 7.80 -9.60 3.83
CA TRP A 36 7.91 -10.28 5.13
C TRP A 36 9.35 -10.57 5.52
N SER A 37 10.15 -11.05 4.55
CA SER A 37 11.56 -11.37 4.77
C SER A 37 12.41 -10.13 4.99
N LYS A 38 12.06 -9.01 4.33
CA LYS A 38 12.76 -7.73 4.48
C LYS A 38 12.39 -6.95 5.74
N SER A 39 11.16 -7.11 6.25
CA SER A 39 10.66 -6.35 7.38
C SER A 39 11.26 -6.87 8.70
N ALA A 40 12.11 -6.06 9.34
CA ALA A 40 12.65 -6.37 10.67
C ALA A 40 11.55 -6.38 11.75
N ARG A 41 10.55 -5.50 11.60
CA ARG A 41 9.44 -5.34 12.55
C ARG A 41 8.20 -6.18 12.21
N LYS A 42 8.27 -6.99 11.16
CA LYS A 42 7.15 -7.82 10.68
C LYS A 42 5.85 -7.04 10.55
N GLU A 43 5.90 -5.91 9.83
CA GLU A 43 4.82 -4.94 9.69
C GLU A 43 3.64 -5.48 8.86
N ARG A 44 2.91 -6.43 9.43
CA ARG A 44 1.82 -7.18 8.79
C ARG A 44 0.81 -6.27 8.09
N ARG A 45 0.40 -5.17 8.73
CA ARG A 45 -0.60 -4.24 8.15
C ARG A 45 -0.11 -3.65 6.84
N VAL A 46 1.15 -3.23 6.78
CA VAL A 46 1.77 -2.65 5.56
C VAL A 46 1.89 -3.71 4.48
N ILE A 47 2.35 -4.92 4.84
CA ILE A 47 2.53 -6.03 3.89
C ILE A 47 1.19 -6.44 3.27
N MET A 48 0.18 -6.64 4.11
CA MET A 48 -1.17 -6.99 3.65
C MET A 48 -1.79 -5.87 2.81
N SER A 49 -1.54 -4.60 3.17
CA SER A 49 -1.99 -3.45 2.38
C SER A 49 -1.35 -3.46 0.99
N ASP A 50 -0.02 -3.61 0.89
CA ASP A 50 0.69 -3.73 -0.39
C ASP A 50 0.14 -4.87 -1.24
N MET A 51 -0.01 -6.07 -0.67
CA MET A 51 -0.56 -7.23 -1.39
C MET A 51 -1.98 -6.96 -1.91
N ARG A 52 -2.85 -6.34 -1.10
CA ARG A 52 -4.22 -6.01 -1.51
C ARG A 52 -4.27 -4.91 -2.55
N THR A 53 -3.42 -3.89 -2.45
CA THR A 53 -3.31 -2.83 -3.47
C THR A 53 -2.97 -3.44 -4.82
N LEU A 54 -2.01 -4.37 -4.87
CA LEU A 54 -1.67 -5.06 -6.12
C LEU A 54 -2.77 -6.03 -6.58
N GLY A 55 -3.43 -6.74 -5.66
CA GLY A 55 -4.57 -7.60 -5.97
C GLY A 55 -5.74 -6.83 -6.59
N ASN A 56 -6.08 -5.68 -6.03
CA ASN A 56 -7.11 -4.79 -6.58
C ASN A 56 -6.73 -4.28 -7.97
N LEU A 57 -5.43 -4.03 -8.21
CA LEU A 57 -4.94 -3.60 -9.52
C LEU A 57 -5.05 -4.70 -10.57
N ILE A 58 -4.84 -5.97 -10.19
CA ILE A 58 -5.10 -7.10 -11.08
C ILE A 58 -6.59 -7.19 -11.43
N LEU A 59 -7.48 -7.04 -10.44
CA LEU A 59 -8.92 -7.03 -10.69
C LEU A 59 -9.36 -5.87 -11.58
N GLN A 60 -8.82 -4.67 -11.36
CA GLN A 60 -9.13 -3.53 -12.22
C GLN A 60 -8.57 -3.73 -13.64
N LEU A 61 -7.37 -4.30 -13.79
CA LEU A 61 -6.80 -4.61 -15.11
C LEU A 61 -7.72 -5.53 -15.92
N ARG A 62 -8.32 -6.55 -15.29
CA ARG A 62 -9.28 -7.45 -15.95
C ARG A 62 -10.49 -6.71 -16.50
N LYS A 63 -11.02 -5.77 -15.71
CA LYS A 63 -12.14 -4.92 -16.12
C LYS A 63 -11.77 -4.05 -17.33
N GLU A 64 -10.61 -3.40 -17.30
CA GLU A 64 -10.14 -2.55 -18.41
C GLU A 64 -9.77 -3.35 -19.67
N ALA A 65 -9.29 -4.59 -19.49
CA ALA A 65 -8.94 -5.47 -20.59
C ALA A 65 -10.13 -6.28 -21.13
N HIS A 66 -11.28 -6.24 -20.44
CA HIS A 66 -12.42 -7.13 -20.68
C HIS A 66 -12.02 -8.62 -20.74
N ASP A 67 -11.10 -9.04 -19.85
CA ASP A 67 -10.53 -10.38 -19.84
C ASP A 67 -10.32 -10.88 -18.41
N ASP A 68 -11.25 -11.70 -17.93
CA ASP A 68 -11.19 -12.31 -16.60
C ASP A 68 -10.16 -13.44 -16.48
N SER A 69 -9.60 -13.91 -17.61
CA SER A 69 -8.60 -14.98 -17.63
C SER A 69 -7.19 -14.50 -17.28
N LEU A 70 -6.96 -13.18 -17.26
CA LEU A 70 -5.65 -12.60 -16.92
C LEU A 70 -5.21 -13.03 -15.52
N GLU A 71 -4.05 -13.66 -15.44
CA GLU A 71 -3.42 -14.06 -14.19
C GLU A 71 -2.63 -12.90 -13.56
N GLY A 72 -2.19 -13.08 -12.32
CA GLY A 72 -1.42 -12.05 -11.61
C GLY A 72 -0.15 -11.62 -12.34
N ARG A 73 0.51 -12.51 -13.09
CA ARG A 73 1.72 -12.21 -13.87
C ARG A 73 1.46 -11.32 -15.09
N ASP A 74 0.23 -11.33 -15.61
CA ASP A 74 -0.11 -10.58 -16.82
C ASP A 74 -0.08 -9.06 -16.61
N ILE A 75 -0.16 -8.60 -15.35
CA ILE A 75 0.03 -7.19 -15.00
C ILE A 75 1.43 -6.66 -15.34
N LEU A 76 2.43 -7.55 -15.48
CA LEU A 76 3.81 -7.19 -15.78
C LEU A 76 4.19 -7.48 -17.24
N LYS A 77 3.20 -7.70 -18.12
CA LYS A 77 3.44 -7.88 -19.55
C LYS A 77 3.22 -6.57 -20.29
N ARG A 78 4.17 -6.17 -21.14
CA ARG A 78 4.10 -4.90 -21.89
C ARG A 78 2.84 -4.78 -22.76
N LYS A 79 2.32 -5.89 -23.30
CA LYS A 79 1.08 -5.91 -24.08
C LYS A 79 -0.13 -5.35 -23.32
N ASN A 80 -0.12 -5.42 -21.99
CA ASN A 80 -1.20 -4.97 -21.13
C ASN A 80 -0.97 -3.56 -20.57
N PHE A 81 0.12 -2.87 -20.97
CA PHE A 81 0.54 -1.62 -20.34
C PHE A 81 -0.48 -0.48 -20.49
N GLU A 82 -1.17 -0.41 -21.62
CA GLU A 82 -2.22 0.59 -21.84
C GLU A 82 -3.41 0.36 -20.89
N ASN A 83 -3.93 -0.88 -20.83
CA ASN A 83 -5.01 -1.25 -19.92
C ASN A 83 -4.59 -1.12 -18.45
N LEU A 84 -3.33 -1.41 -18.13
CA LEU A 84 -2.77 -1.16 -16.81
C LEU A 84 -2.79 0.33 -16.46
N THR A 85 -2.45 1.20 -17.40
CA THR A 85 -2.48 2.65 -17.17
C THR A 85 -3.90 3.15 -16.90
N LYS A 86 -4.90 2.65 -17.65
CA LYS A 86 -6.32 2.90 -17.41
C LYS A 86 -6.76 2.37 -16.04
N ALA A 87 -6.32 1.17 -15.66
CA ALA A 87 -6.65 0.55 -14.38
C ALA A 87 -6.10 1.36 -13.20
N ILE A 88 -4.85 1.85 -13.30
CA ILE A 88 -4.27 2.76 -12.31
C ILE A 88 -5.10 4.03 -12.21
N GLN A 89 -5.53 4.60 -13.34
CA GLN A 89 -6.35 5.80 -13.35
C GLN A 89 -7.68 5.58 -12.63
N GLN A 90 -8.42 4.51 -12.95
CA GLN A 90 -9.70 4.23 -12.29
C GLN A 90 -9.56 3.97 -10.80
N MET A 91 -8.55 3.20 -10.37
CA MET A 91 -8.33 2.95 -8.94
C MET A 91 -7.98 4.20 -8.14
N THR A 92 -7.35 5.18 -8.79
CA THR A 92 -6.74 6.33 -8.12
C THR A 92 -7.59 7.59 -8.21
N HIS A 93 -8.67 7.59 -8.98
CA HIS A 93 -9.67 8.64 -8.95
C HIS A 93 -10.89 8.15 -8.16
N ASN A 94 -11.56 9.08 -7.51
CA ASN A 94 -12.88 8.81 -6.95
C ASN A 94 -13.90 8.87 -8.09
N GLU A 95 -14.73 7.82 -8.24
CA GLU A 95 -15.70 7.70 -9.35
C GLU A 95 -16.74 8.84 -9.32
N ASP A 96 -17.19 9.25 -8.13
CA ASP A 96 -18.23 10.26 -7.96
C ASP A 96 -17.72 11.70 -8.15
N THR A 97 -16.52 11.97 -7.64
CA THR A 97 -15.97 13.34 -7.55
C THR A 97 -14.87 13.63 -8.55
N GLY A 98 -14.31 12.61 -9.20
CA GLY A 98 -13.13 12.72 -10.06
C GLY A 98 -11.85 13.11 -9.32
N ILE A 99 -11.87 13.18 -7.98
CA ILE A 99 -10.72 13.64 -7.19
C ILE A 99 -9.63 12.57 -7.19
N LEU A 100 -8.42 12.98 -7.56
CA LEU A 100 -7.21 12.14 -7.50
C LEU A 100 -6.83 11.82 -6.05
N LYS A 101 -6.48 10.56 -5.81
CA LYS A 101 -5.85 10.03 -4.60
C LYS A 101 -4.34 9.94 -4.83
N PRO A 102 -3.55 11.03 -4.64
CA PRO A 102 -2.16 11.09 -5.09
C PRO A 102 -1.26 10.08 -4.36
N GLY A 103 -1.47 9.89 -3.05
CA GLY A 103 -0.73 8.89 -2.27
C GLY A 103 -0.88 7.48 -2.83
N LEU A 104 -2.14 7.05 -3.05
CA LEU A 104 -2.43 5.75 -3.63
C LEU A 104 -1.82 5.58 -5.03
N LYS A 105 -1.88 6.62 -5.86
CA LYS A 105 -1.31 6.58 -7.22
C LYS A 105 0.19 6.34 -7.21
N LEU A 106 0.92 7.04 -6.34
CA LEU A 106 2.36 6.82 -6.17
C LEU A 106 2.66 5.45 -5.56
N ASP A 107 1.91 5.05 -4.53
CA ASP A 107 2.07 3.76 -3.87
C ASP A 107 1.96 2.61 -4.89
N VAL A 108 0.96 2.66 -5.78
CA VAL A 108 0.79 1.72 -6.89
C VAL A 108 2.01 1.72 -7.82
N GLY A 109 2.49 2.89 -8.25
CA GLY A 109 3.66 2.99 -9.13
C GLY A 109 4.94 2.39 -8.52
N PHE A 110 5.21 2.70 -7.25
CA PHE A 110 6.35 2.12 -6.53
C PHE A 110 6.17 0.63 -6.26
N LEU A 111 4.94 0.18 -6.05
CA LEU A 111 4.63 -1.24 -5.87
C LEU A 111 4.87 -2.04 -7.16
N LEU A 112 4.51 -1.49 -8.32
CA LEU A 112 4.84 -2.06 -9.63
C LEU A 112 6.36 -2.20 -9.80
N LYS A 113 7.14 -1.15 -9.53
CA LYS A 113 8.61 -1.21 -9.56
C LYS A 113 9.17 -2.28 -8.63
N LYS A 114 8.56 -2.46 -7.46
CA LYS A 114 8.97 -3.46 -6.47
C LYS A 114 8.70 -4.88 -6.98
N ILE A 115 7.50 -5.15 -7.48
CA ILE A 115 7.14 -6.51 -7.91
C ILE A 115 7.87 -6.93 -9.18
N VAL A 116 8.17 -6.01 -10.11
CA VAL A 116 9.02 -6.28 -11.28
C VAL A 116 10.38 -6.82 -10.85
N LYS A 117 11.03 -6.16 -9.87
CA LYS A 117 12.33 -6.63 -9.33
C LYS A 117 12.22 -8.00 -8.65
N VAL A 118 11.12 -8.25 -7.93
CA VAL A 118 10.88 -9.55 -7.28
C VAL A 118 10.72 -10.66 -8.30
N MET A 119 9.89 -10.44 -9.33
CA MET A 119 9.63 -11.44 -10.37
C MET A 119 10.86 -11.66 -11.24
N LYS A 120 11.59 -10.60 -11.63
CA LYS A 120 12.86 -10.73 -12.34
C LYS A 120 13.84 -11.63 -11.58
N GLY A 121 14.06 -11.34 -10.29
CA GLY A 121 14.93 -12.15 -9.45
C GLY A 121 14.49 -13.61 -9.37
N ARG A 122 13.18 -13.85 -9.30
CA ARG A 122 12.62 -15.20 -9.30
C ARG A 122 12.87 -15.94 -10.61
N TYR A 123 12.64 -15.30 -11.75
CA TYR A 123 12.89 -15.90 -13.06
C TYR A 123 14.37 -16.23 -13.29
N ILE A 124 15.28 -15.36 -12.83
CA ILE A 124 16.73 -15.64 -12.87
C ILE A 124 17.06 -16.88 -12.03
N GLN A 125 16.51 -16.99 -10.83
CA GLN A 125 16.71 -18.17 -9.96
C GLN A 125 16.19 -19.47 -10.60
N GLU A 126 15.13 -19.38 -11.40
CA GLU A 126 14.52 -20.51 -12.11
C GLU A 126 15.14 -20.74 -13.50
N ASN A 127 16.22 -20.02 -13.84
CA ASN A 127 16.88 -20.05 -15.15
C ASN A 127 15.96 -19.72 -16.35
N ASN A 128 14.90 -18.95 -16.09
CA ASN A 128 13.97 -18.47 -17.10
C ASN A 128 14.37 -17.05 -17.57
N LEU A 129 15.43 -16.97 -18.37
CA LEU A 129 16.02 -15.69 -18.78
C LEU A 129 15.11 -14.87 -19.70
N ASN A 130 14.26 -15.51 -20.49
CA ASN A 130 13.32 -14.81 -21.37
C ASN A 130 12.29 -14.00 -20.58
N GLU A 131 11.71 -14.60 -19.53
CA GLU A 131 10.77 -13.89 -18.67
C GLU A 131 11.49 -12.81 -17.85
N ALA A 132 12.72 -13.05 -17.41
CA ALA A 132 13.53 -12.03 -16.74
C ALA A 132 13.81 -10.82 -17.64
N GLU A 133 14.09 -11.04 -18.93
CA GLU A 133 14.26 -9.98 -19.92
C GLU A 133 12.95 -9.21 -20.15
N GLU A 134 11.81 -9.90 -20.22
CA GLU A 134 10.51 -9.23 -20.32
C GLU A 134 10.25 -8.32 -19.11
N GLN A 135 10.67 -8.72 -17.89
CA GLN A 135 10.58 -7.85 -16.71
C GLN A 135 11.44 -6.59 -16.84
N ASP A 136 12.64 -6.68 -17.44
CA ASP A 136 13.48 -5.49 -17.69
C ASP A 136 12.86 -4.55 -18.71
N ARG A 137 12.30 -5.12 -19.79
CA ARG A 137 11.61 -4.33 -20.81
C ARG A 137 10.37 -3.65 -20.23
N PHE A 138 9.60 -4.34 -19.39
CA PHE A 138 8.47 -3.74 -18.67
C PHE A 138 8.93 -2.64 -17.70
N SER A 139 9.98 -2.86 -16.92
CA SER A 139 10.55 -1.84 -16.02
C SER A 139 10.94 -0.58 -16.80
N THR A 140 11.61 -0.76 -17.93
CA THR A 140 12.03 0.33 -18.81
C THR A 140 10.82 1.10 -19.34
N LEU A 141 9.78 0.41 -19.80
CA LEU A 141 8.55 1.03 -20.28
C LEU A 141 7.85 1.84 -19.16
N LEU A 142 7.79 1.30 -17.94
CA LEU A 142 7.24 1.99 -16.78
C LEU A 142 8.04 3.25 -16.43
N ASP A 143 9.37 3.20 -16.51
CA ASP A 143 10.24 4.35 -16.23
C ASP A 143 10.10 5.46 -17.29
N LEU A 144 10.04 5.08 -18.58
CA LEU A 144 9.81 6.03 -19.68
C LEU A 144 8.48 6.77 -19.54
N ASN A 145 7.45 6.07 -19.06
CA ASN A 145 6.10 6.63 -18.86
C ASN A 145 5.88 7.19 -17.44
N TRP A 146 6.90 7.18 -16.57
CA TRP A 146 6.71 7.53 -15.17
C TRP A 146 6.15 8.94 -14.99
N LYS A 147 6.73 9.93 -15.66
CA LYS A 147 6.26 11.31 -15.58
C LYS A 147 4.83 11.45 -16.13
N LEU A 148 4.54 10.80 -17.26
CA LEU A 148 3.20 10.84 -17.86
C LEU A 148 2.12 10.34 -16.88
N ILE A 149 2.41 9.24 -16.17
CA ILE A 149 1.41 8.59 -15.31
C ILE A 149 1.39 9.22 -13.91
N PHE A 150 2.54 9.55 -13.33
CA PHE A 150 2.68 9.83 -11.90
C PHE A 150 3.07 11.27 -11.55
N TYR A 151 3.39 12.14 -12.51
CA TYR A 151 3.90 13.50 -12.23
C TYR A 151 2.97 14.32 -11.32
N THR A 152 1.68 14.42 -11.65
CA THR A 152 0.72 15.18 -10.86
C THR A 152 0.60 14.65 -9.43
N ALA A 153 0.57 13.32 -9.26
CA ALA A 153 0.50 12.72 -7.94
C ALA A 153 1.77 12.99 -7.12
N GLN A 154 2.94 12.95 -7.76
CA GLN A 154 4.22 13.27 -7.15
C GLN A 154 4.24 14.71 -6.63
N LEU A 155 3.85 15.67 -7.47
CA LEU A 155 3.81 17.08 -7.11
C LEU A 155 2.87 17.34 -5.93
N MET A 156 1.63 16.81 -5.96
CA MET A 156 0.67 16.96 -4.85
C MET A 156 1.17 16.36 -3.53
N CYS A 157 1.85 15.21 -3.58
CA CYS A 157 2.42 14.58 -2.39
C CYS A 157 3.63 15.37 -1.84
N GLU A 158 4.43 15.96 -2.71
CA GLU A 158 5.55 16.83 -2.33
C GLU A 158 5.05 18.13 -1.69
N GLU A 159 4.07 18.81 -2.29
CA GLU A 159 3.43 20.00 -1.74
C GLU A 159 2.82 19.74 -0.36
N ARG A 160 2.07 18.63 -0.22
CA ARG A 160 1.50 18.24 1.09
C ARG A 160 2.60 18.04 2.14
N ARG A 161 3.71 17.42 1.76
CA ARG A 161 4.85 17.20 2.66
C ARG A 161 5.54 18.51 3.03
N GLN A 162 5.66 19.44 2.10
CA GLN A 162 6.21 20.77 2.37
C GLN A 162 5.31 21.57 3.31
N ASN A 163 3.99 21.53 3.10
CA ASN A 163 3.03 22.22 3.97
C ASN A 163 3.07 21.68 5.41
N LEU A 164 3.14 20.36 5.60
CA LEU A 164 3.30 19.75 6.93
C LEU A 164 4.62 20.14 7.66
N ARG A 165 5.58 20.73 6.95
CA ARG A 165 6.86 21.19 7.51
C ARG A 165 6.88 22.69 7.79
N LYS A 166 5.83 23.43 7.43
CA LYS A 166 5.78 24.88 7.66
C LYS A 166 5.58 25.16 9.15
N PRO A 167 6.42 26.01 9.79
CA PRO A 167 6.30 26.34 11.21
C PRO A 167 4.96 26.99 11.59
N GLY A 168 4.27 27.62 10.63
CA GLY A 168 3.01 28.33 10.86
C GLY A 168 1.81 27.43 11.21
N ASP A 169 1.90 26.12 10.94
CA ASP A 169 0.86 25.13 11.31
C ASP A 169 1.19 24.41 12.62
N MET A 170 2.27 24.78 13.32
CA MET A 170 2.48 24.31 14.69
C MET A 170 1.49 24.98 15.63
N PRO A 171 0.91 24.24 16.60
CA PRO A 171 0.09 24.86 17.64
C PRO A 171 0.90 25.95 18.34
N LEU A 172 0.25 27.08 18.65
CA LEU A 172 0.93 28.14 19.38
C LEU A 172 1.34 27.60 20.76
N GLU A 173 2.41 28.14 21.34
CA GLU A 173 2.86 27.73 22.68
C GLU A 173 1.73 27.85 23.73
N LYS A 174 0.84 28.82 23.54
CA LYS A 174 -0.39 28.98 24.32
C LYS A 174 -1.34 27.80 24.18
N ASP A 175 -1.53 27.26 22.98
CA ASP A 175 -2.41 26.11 22.73
C ASP A 175 -1.83 24.83 23.33
N ILE A 176 -0.50 24.67 23.24
CA ILE A 176 0.23 23.55 23.87
C ILE A 176 0.10 23.63 25.39
N THR A 177 0.24 24.83 25.96
CA THR A 177 0.13 25.06 27.41
C THR A 177 -1.30 24.83 27.89
N ALA A 178 -2.30 25.32 27.17
CA ALA A 178 -3.71 25.09 27.48
C ALA A 178 -4.06 23.59 27.44
N LEU A 179 -3.61 22.88 26.40
CA LEU A 179 -3.80 21.43 26.29
C LEU A 179 -3.12 20.68 27.44
N ARG A 180 -1.88 21.06 27.79
CA ARG A 180 -1.16 20.46 28.92
C ARG A 180 -1.92 20.67 30.24
N ASN A 181 -2.36 21.88 30.51
CA ASN A 181 -3.08 22.19 31.75
C ASN A 181 -4.39 21.40 31.83
N PHE A 182 -5.15 21.35 30.73
CA PHE A 182 -6.36 20.54 30.66
C PHE A 182 -6.08 19.05 30.94
N ILE A 183 -5.03 18.47 30.36
CA ILE A 183 -4.66 17.08 30.61
C ILE A 183 -4.31 16.87 32.10
N VAL A 184 -3.53 17.78 32.71
CA VAL A 184 -3.15 17.68 34.12
C VAL A 184 -4.37 17.80 35.05
N GLU A 185 -5.27 18.75 34.78
CA GLU A 185 -6.50 18.94 35.56
C GLU A 185 -7.44 17.73 35.43
N GLU A 186 -7.66 17.23 34.22
CA GLU A 186 -8.57 16.11 33.99
C GLU A 186 -8.00 14.80 34.56
N THR A 187 -6.68 14.59 34.49
CA THR A 187 -6.04 13.43 35.12
C THR A 187 -6.13 13.47 36.65
N ALA A 188 -5.96 14.65 37.26
CA ALA A 188 -6.18 14.83 38.70
C ALA A 188 -7.65 14.56 39.07
N ARG A 189 -8.60 15.14 38.33
CA ARG A 189 -10.04 14.94 38.55
C ARG A 189 -10.45 13.46 38.47
N LEU A 190 -9.96 12.75 37.45
CA LEU A 190 -10.25 11.33 37.28
C LEU A 190 -9.60 10.46 38.37
N SER A 191 -8.40 10.84 38.83
CA SER A 191 -7.72 10.18 39.94
C SER A 191 -8.51 10.36 41.25
N ASP A 192 -8.91 11.59 41.57
CA ASP A 192 -9.67 11.88 42.80
C ASP A 192 -11.05 11.21 42.79
N SER A 193 -11.75 11.25 41.66
CA SER A 193 -13.01 10.53 41.47
C SER A 193 -12.86 9.02 41.65
N PHE A 194 -11.73 8.44 41.22
CA PHE A 194 -11.45 7.01 41.41
C PHE A 194 -11.23 6.67 42.90
N TYR A 195 -10.54 7.52 43.66
CA TYR A 195 -10.35 7.33 45.10
C TYR A 195 -11.65 7.52 45.90
N GLU A 196 -12.51 8.47 45.53
CA GLU A 196 -13.83 8.65 46.16
C GLU A 196 -14.74 7.44 45.96
N ILE A 197 -14.75 6.86 44.75
CA ILE A 197 -15.52 5.63 44.45
C ILE A 197 -14.98 4.43 45.24
N LEU A 198 -13.67 4.36 45.49
CA LEU A 198 -13.04 3.29 46.26
C LEU A 198 -13.38 3.40 47.76
N LEU A 199 -13.40 4.62 48.30
CA LEU A 199 -13.75 4.90 49.70
C LEU A 199 -15.23 4.70 50.01
N LEU A 200 -16.13 4.87 49.02
CA LEU A 200 -17.57 4.58 49.16
C LEU A 200 -17.92 3.09 49.04
N ARG A 201 -16.93 2.21 48.79
CA ARG A 201 -17.09 0.75 48.67
C ARG A 201 -16.44 -0.05 49.81
N LEU A 202 -15.88 0.63 50.82
CA LEU A 202 -15.41 0.08 52.10
C LEU A 202 -16.42 0.40 53.21
#